data_AF-A0AAU0PNW7-F1
#
_entry.id   AF-A0AAU0PNW7-F1
#
_cell.length_a   1.000
_cell.length_b   1.000
_cell.length_c   1.000
_cell.angle_alpha   90.00
_cell.angle_beta   90.00
_cell.angle_gamma   90.00
#
_symmetry.space_group_name_H-M   'P 1'
#
loop_
_entity.id
_entity.type
_entity.pdbx_description
1 polymer ?
#
loop_
_entity_poly.entity_id
_entity_poly.type
_entity_poly.pdbx_seq_one_letter_code
_entity_poly.pdbx_strand_id
1 'polypeptide(L)'
;MGRKIRVLVENVPQHILLQGIYGVDIFQDDEDYESFKDIFFDLKKRYSVSVHSYTLMSSFFEFLATFKNSEDLPKFMQTLGRVYVRFYNKKYDRTGTLWGSRYKASLVQEQLYLFDVMKYIESFGEINSKKCNYYGLKDEIVTPHTLYKNLGFSDDVRALKYKEICDNLELSRFEFVKERIEKQKPTASDAYISHIETLVGKIIESNTTRGRPKKNIKNDKRENKKMYKNLVVLDKTKHKDLKVKGMSDLFFAKDLNFIPMIAGEVELVSKSFPVVFSGGENPSLIAITSLGGGCLAINSEGKWIESYVPSFLRRYPFSLASTQDNVNQKVILIDEDSALFSQSEGSPLFDENGEQSETLAHAITFLQSYDNNNIVTQNVAKLISDSGILEEREISVGEGEEKKVLVKGFLVVNKEKLNELSDDVLASWVRNGIINLIEAHLKSLENIQKLFEILYKQQI
;
A
#
# COMPACT_ATOMS: atom_id res chain seq x y z
N MET A 1 -16.26 -6.45 20.59
CA MET A 1 -15.72 -5.78 19.37
C MET A 1 -14.46 -6.52 18.94
N GLY A 2 -14.40 -7.02 17.70
CA GLY A 2 -13.23 -7.77 17.20
C GLY A 2 -11.94 -6.96 17.31
N ARG A 3 -10.87 -7.60 17.77
CA ARG A 3 -9.55 -6.99 17.97
C ARG A 3 -8.99 -6.52 16.61
N LYS A 4 -8.59 -5.24 16.50
CA LYS A 4 -7.82 -4.78 15.33
C LYS A 4 -6.46 -5.48 15.31
N ILE A 5 -6.10 -6.03 14.16
CA ILE A 5 -4.79 -6.65 13.90
C ILE A 5 -3.77 -5.54 13.73
N ARG A 6 -2.59 -5.67 14.36
CA ARG A 6 -1.47 -4.75 14.13
C ARG A 6 -0.69 -5.23 12.92
N VAL A 7 -0.38 -4.32 12.02
CA VAL A 7 0.43 -4.59 10.85
C VAL A 7 1.88 -4.31 11.22
N LEU A 8 2.68 -5.36 11.33
CA LEU A 8 4.09 -5.30 11.71
C LEU A 8 4.91 -5.63 10.48
N VAL A 9 5.63 -4.64 9.95
CA VAL A 9 6.44 -4.78 8.74
C VAL A 9 7.89 -4.53 9.14
N GLU A 10 8.74 -5.48 8.79
CA GLU A 10 10.17 -5.45 9.09
C GLU A 10 10.84 -4.32 8.33
N ASN A 11 11.80 -3.66 8.99
CA ASN A 11 12.58 -2.56 8.44
C ASN A 11 11.76 -1.33 7.98
N VAL A 12 10.48 -1.23 8.37
CA VAL A 12 9.63 -0.05 8.12
C VAL A 12 9.31 0.62 9.46
N PRO A 13 9.44 1.96 9.58
CA PRO A 13 9.18 2.65 10.84
C PRO A 13 7.72 2.59 11.24
N GLN A 14 7.49 2.48 12.54
CA GLN A 14 6.17 2.50 13.15
C GLN A 14 6.11 3.51 14.27
N HIS A 15 5.01 4.26 14.30
CA HIS A 15 4.62 5.13 15.40
C HIS A 15 3.83 4.30 16.42
N ILE A 16 4.30 4.26 17.66
CA ILE A 16 3.72 3.50 18.75
C ILE A 16 3.23 4.46 19.84
N LEU A 17 2.04 4.18 20.38
CA LEU A 17 1.46 4.89 21.52
C LEU A 17 0.97 3.88 22.57
N LEU A 18 1.42 4.03 23.81
CA LEU A 18 0.94 3.28 24.97
C LEU A 18 0.36 4.25 26.01
N GLN A 19 -0.92 4.08 26.34
CA GLN A 19 -1.64 4.92 27.29
C GLN A 19 -1.76 4.21 28.65
N GLY A 20 -1.55 4.97 29.73
CA GLY A 20 -1.90 4.58 31.09
C GLY A 20 -3.40 4.41 31.31
N ILE A 21 -3.78 3.96 32.50
CA ILE A 21 -5.16 4.02 32.96
C ILE A 21 -5.54 5.49 33.15
N TYR A 22 -6.76 5.87 32.75
CA TYR A 22 -7.25 7.22 32.93
C TYR A 22 -7.22 7.64 34.42
N GLY A 23 -6.67 8.82 34.69
CA GLY A 23 -6.52 9.34 36.05
C GLY A 23 -5.40 8.69 36.87
N VAL A 24 -4.55 7.87 36.24
CA VAL A 24 -3.34 7.31 36.86
C VAL A 24 -2.14 7.78 36.06
N ASP A 25 -1.26 8.55 36.70
CA ASP A 25 0.01 8.89 36.09
C ASP A 25 0.90 7.64 36.02
N ILE A 26 1.45 7.37 34.85
CA ILE A 26 2.44 6.33 34.60
C ILE A 26 3.84 6.74 35.09
N PHE A 27 4.07 8.03 35.31
CA PHE A 27 5.26 8.62 35.92
C PHE A 27 4.82 9.68 36.93
N GLN A 28 5.03 9.47 38.23
CA GLN A 28 4.68 10.47 39.26
C GLN A 28 5.88 11.32 39.69
N ASP A 29 7.10 10.79 39.58
CA ASP A 29 8.34 11.49 39.95
C ASP A 29 9.50 11.15 39.01
N ASP A 30 10.66 11.78 39.24
CA ASP A 30 11.85 11.62 38.40
C ASP A 30 12.42 10.20 38.38
N GLU A 31 12.33 9.46 39.50
CA GLU A 31 12.83 8.09 39.59
C GLU A 31 12.02 7.14 38.68
N ASP A 32 10.73 7.43 38.49
CA ASP A 32 9.91 6.71 37.52
C ASP A 32 10.40 6.93 36.08
N TYR A 33 10.71 8.17 35.70
CA TYR A 33 11.24 8.49 34.38
C TYR A 33 12.62 7.87 34.14
N GLU A 34 13.53 7.93 35.13
CA GLU A 34 14.86 7.30 35.02
C GLU A 34 14.74 5.79 34.89
N SER A 35 13.98 5.15 35.77
CA SER A 35 13.77 3.69 35.72
C SER A 35 13.16 3.25 34.39
N PHE A 36 12.21 4.03 33.86
CA PHE A 36 11.63 3.73 32.55
C PHE A 36 12.62 3.90 31.41
N LYS A 37 13.44 4.95 31.42
CA LYS A 37 14.50 5.18 30.41
C LYS A 37 15.52 4.05 30.41
N ASP A 38 15.95 3.58 31.58
CA ASP A 38 16.89 2.46 31.72
C ASP A 38 16.29 1.17 31.13
N ILE A 39 15.05 0.84 31.52
CA ILE A 39 14.33 -0.30 30.96
C ILE A 39 14.19 -0.15 29.44
N PHE A 40 13.84 1.04 28.95
CA PHE A 40 13.66 1.28 27.52
C PHE A 40 14.96 1.07 26.76
N PHE A 41 16.07 1.62 27.26
CA PHE A 41 17.40 1.49 26.68
C PHE A 41 17.88 0.02 26.64
N ASP A 42 17.69 -0.73 27.72
CA ASP A 42 18.06 -2.14 27.76
C ASP A 42 17.24 -2.97 26.77
N LEU A 43 15.94 -2.69 26.68
CA LEU A 43 15.04 -3.44 25.80
C LEU A 43 15.30 -3.15 24.32
N LYS A 44 15.64 -1.91 23.93
CA LYS A 44 15.99 -1.60 22.52
C LYS A 44 17.29 -2.27 22.07
N LYS A 45 18.16 -2.65 23.01
CA LYS A 45 19.37 -3.44 22.71
C LYS A 45 19.05 -4.93 22.65
N ARG A 46 18.24 -5.40 23.60
CA ARG A 46 17.84 -6.81 23.71
C ARG A 46 17.00 -7.29 22.53
N TYR A 47 16.07 -6.47 22.08
CA TYR A 47 15.24 -6.70 20.90
C TYR A 47 15.76 -5.76 19.83
N SER A 48 15.94 -6.19 18.58
CA SER A 48 16.60 -5.40 17.52
C SER A 48 15.72 -4.22 17.04
N VAL A 49 15.47 -3.26 17.93
CA VAL A 49 14.56 -2.13 17.79
C VAL A 49 15.37 -0.84 17.80
N SER A 50 15.34 -0.11 16.70
CA SER A 50 15.93 1.22 16.58
C SER A 50 14.87 2.26 16.88
N VAL A 51 15.06 3.04 17.95
CA VAL A 51 14.13 4.09 18.35
C VAL A 51 14.57 5.41 17.74
N HIS A 52 13.76 6.01 16.88
CA HIS A 52 14.13 7.21 16.11
C HIS A 52 13.67 8.51 16.78
N SER A 53 12.56 8.46 17.53
CA SER A 53 12.00 9.59 18.27
C SER A 53 11.13 9.05 19.40
N TYR A 54 11.02 9.76 20.53
CA TYR A 54 10.18 9.36 21.66
C TYR A 54 9.74 10.55 22.53
N THR A 55 8.67 10.37 23.29
CA THR A 55 8.23 11.29 24.36
C THR A 55 7.69 10.51 25.56
N LEU A 56 8.04 10.95 26.76
CA LEU A 56 7.53 10.43 28.03
C LEU A 56 6.60 11.47 28.65
N MET A 57 5.30 11.17 28.66
CA MET A 57 4.27 12.01 29.29
C MET A 57 3.73 11.32 30.53
N SER A 58 3.28 12.09 31.53
CA SER A 58 2.80 11.52 32.80
C SER A 58 1.68 10.49 32.62
N SER A 59 0.91 10.54 31.52
CA SER A 59 -0.22 9.63 31.28
C SER A 59 -0.06 8.70 30.06
N PHE A 60 0.96 8.92 29.22
CA PHE A 60 1.20 8.13 28.02
C PHE A 60 2.67 8.15 27.57
N PHE A 61 3.01 7.20 26.72
CA PHE A 61 4.33 7.07 26.13
C PHE A 61 4.19 6.85 24.62
N GLU A 62 4.89 7.66 23.83
CA GLU A 62 4.95 7.47 22.37
C GLU A 62 6.39 7.37 21.88
N PHE A 63 6.59 6.59 20.83
CA PHE A 63 7.87 6.51 20.15
C PHE A 63 7.72 6.04 18.70
N LEU A 64 8.69 6.43 17.87
CA LEU A 64 8.86 5.98 16.51
C LEU A 64 10.00 4.96 16.48
N ALA A 65 9.77 3.78 15.91
CA ALA A 65 10.81 2.76 15.83
C ALA A 65 10.76 1.90 14.58
N THR A 66 11.93 1.46 14.14
CA THR A 66 12.12 0.42 13.12
C THR A 66 12.74 -0.81 13.76
N PHE A 67 12.28 -2.00 13.37
CA PHE A 67 12.75 -3.26 13.93
C PHE A 67 13.07 -4.26 12.81
N LYS A 68 14.05 -5.12 13.07
CA LYS A 68 14.51 -6.10 12.07
C LYS A 68 13.55 -7.26 11.88
N ASN A 69 12.98 -7.77 12.97
CA ASN A 69 12.07 -8.92 12.94
C ASN A 69 10.70 -8.50 13.46
N SER A 70 9.64 -8.97 12.79
CA SER A 70 8.25 -8.60 13.11
C SER A 70 7.81 -8.99 14.54
N GLU A 71 8.50 -9.94 15.18
CA GLU A 71 8.25 -10.35 16.57
C GLU A 71 8.93 -9.46 17.63
N ASP A 72 9.94 -8.68 17.25
CA ASP A 72 10.78 -7.95 18.20
C ASP A 72 9.99 -6.84 18.91
N LEU A 73 9.21 -6.05 18.18
CA LEU A 73 8.38 -4.98 18.77
C LEU A 73 7.30 -5.53 19.73
N PRO A 74 6.52 -6.58 19.40
CA PRO A 74 5.62 -7.24 20.35
C PRO A 74 6.31 -7.72 21.63
N LYS A 75 7.45 -8.41 21.53
CA LYS A 75 8.20 -8.94 22.68
C LYS A 75 8.81 -7.82 23.52
N PHE A 76 9.31 -6.78 22.86
CA PHE A 76 9.76 -5.53 23.45
C PHE A 76 8.63 -4.91 24.29
N MET A 77 7.45 -4.66 23.70
CA MET A 77 6.32 -4.02 24.39
C MET A 77 5.77 -4.86 25.54
N GLN A 78 5.70 -6.18 25.36
CA GLN A 78 5.27 -7.10 26.43
C GLN A 78 6.22 -7.07 27.62
N THR A 79 7.54 -7.08 27.35
CA THR A 79 8.55 -7.08 28.40
C THR A 79 8.60 -5.73 29.10
N LEU A 80 8.55 -4.62 28.35
CA LEU A 80 8.46 -3.26 28.88
C LEU A 80 7.29 -3.15 29.85
N GLY A 81 6.09 -3.53 29.39
CA GLY A 81 4.90 -3.46 30.22
C GLY A 81 5.00 -4.31 31.49
N ARG A 82 5.60 -5.50 31.42
CA ARG A 82 5.76 -6.38 32.58
C ARG A 82 6.80 -5.89 33.59
N VAL A 83 7.96 -5.44 33.10
CA VAL A 83 9.07 -5.01 33.96
C VAL A 83 8.73 -3.69 34.64
N TYR A 84 8.24 -2.71 33.88
CA TYR A 84 7.92 -1.40 34.43
C TYR A 84 6.73 -1.43 35.41
N VAL A 85 5.65 -2.15 35.08
CA VAL A 85 4.50 -2.29 35.99
C VAL A 85 4.92 -2.93 37.32
N ARG A 86 5.87 -3.89 37.29
CA ARG A 86 6.39 -4.49 38.52
C ARG A 86 7.16 -3.49 39.36
N PHE A 87 8.04 -2.69 38.74
CA PHE A 87 8.76 -1.61 39.42
C PHE A 87 7.76 -0.63 40.05
N TYR A 88 6.82 -0.11 39.25
CA TYR A 88 5.83 0.86 39.67
C TYR A 88 4.94 0.35 40.81
N ASN A 89 4.41 -0.87 40.68
CA ASN A 89 3.57 -1.49 41.72
C ASN A 89 4.32 -1.71 43.02
N LYS A 90 5.60 -2.11 42.96
CA LYS A 90 6.43 -2.26 44.15
C LYS A 90 6.68 -0.92 44.85
N LYS A 91 6.95 0.13 44.06
CA LYS A 91 7.24 1.48 44.59
C LYS A 91 6.02 2.11 45.27
N TYR A 92 4.85 2.00 44.64
CA TYR A 92 3.62 2.66 45.10
C TYR A 92 2.67 1.73 45.89
N ASP A 93 3.15 0.57 46.34
CA ASP A 93 2.36 -0.46 47.04
C ASP A 93 1.02 -0.75 46.34
N ARG A 94 1.08 -0.90 45.01
CA ARG A 94 -0.07 -1.13 44.14
C ARG A 94 -0.07 -2.55 43.60
N THR A 95 -1.23 -2.97 43.12
CA THR A 95 -1.39 -4.20 42.34
C THR A 95 -2.19 -3.93 41.08
N GLY A 96 -2.13 -4.84 40.11
CA GLY A 96 -2.84 -4.73 38.84
C GLY A 96 -2.03 -4.05 37.72
N THR A 97 -2.70 -3.71 36.63
CA THR A 97 -2.08 -3.09 35.44
C THR A 97 -1.95 -1.58 35.60
N LEU A 98 -0.92 -1.00 34.95
CA LEU A 98 -0.76 0.45 34.78
C LEU A 98 -1.33 0.94 33.44
N TRP A 99 -1.48 0.03 32.48
CA TRP A 99 -1.84 0.35 31.11
C TRP A 99 -3.34 0.21 30.89
N GLY A 100 -3.96 1.24 30.31
CA GLY A 100 -5.40 1.27 30.05
C GLY A 100 -5.83 0.37 28.89
N SER A 101 -4.90 0.09 27.96
CA SER A 101 -5.13 -0.85 26.86
C SER A 101 -3.81 -1.35 26.30
N ARG A 102 -3.88 -2.25 25.31
CA ARG A 102 -2.68 -2.62 24.54
C ARG A 102 -2.22 -1.42 23.71
N TYR A 103 -0.92 -1.31 23.44
CA TYR A 103 -0.36 -0.22 22.61
C TYR A 103 -1.03 -0.09 21.24
N LYS A 104 -1.13 1.13 20.74
CA LYS A 104 -1.48 1.46 19.36
C LYS A 104 -0.22 1.46 18.51
N ALA A 105 -0.35 1.07 17.24
CA ALA A 105 0.73 1.14 16.27
C ALA A 105 0.18 1.68 14.94
N SER A 106 0.94 2.56 14.30
CA SER A 106 0.70 3.09 12.97
C SER A 106 1.97 2.93 12.15
N LEU A 107 1.87 2.25 11.01
CA LEU A 107 2.98 2.09 10.08
C LEU A 107 3.22 3.41 9.33
N VAL A 108 4.47 3.80 9.12
CA VAL A 108 4.83 5.10 8.54
C VAL A 108 5.52 4.92 7.19
N GLN A 109 5.01 5.60 6.15
CA GLN A 109 5.73 5.74 4.88
C GLN A 109 6.86 6.76 5.07
N GLU A 110 8.07 6.25 5.28
CA GLU A 110 9.20 7.02 5.77
C GLU A 110 9.63 8.18 4.85
N GLN A 111 9.57 8.02 3.53
CA GLN A 111 9.96 9.07 2.58
C GLN A 111 9.04 10.29 2.62
N LEU A 112 7.77 10.12 3.02
CA LEU A 112 6.79 11.21 3.05
C LEU A 112 6.52 11.75 4.45
N TYR A 113 6.50 10.90 5.48
CA TYR A 113 5.94 11.24 6.78
C TYR A 113 6.89 11.01 7.96
N LEU A 114 8.14 10.56 7.74
CA LEU A 114 9.05 10.29 8.86
C LEU A 114 9.25 11.53 9.76
N PHE A 115 9.63 12.66 9.17
CA PHE A 115 9.92 13.87 9.94
C PHE A 115 8.67 14.48 10.59
N ASP A 116 7.50 14.33 9.97
CA ASP A 116 6.23 14.75 10.54
C ASP A 116 5.94 14.00 11.83
N VAL A 117 6.12 12.68 11.81
CA VAL A 117 5.88 11.83 12.98
C VAL A 117 6.90 12.11 14.07
N MET A 118 8.18 12.29 13.71
CA MET A 118 9.20 12.70 14.68
C MET A 118 8.84 14.04 15.35
N LYS A 119 8.46 15.07 14.55
CA LYS A 119 8.09 16.39 15.09
C LYS A 119 6.84 16.28 15.96
N TYR A 120 5.86 15.49 15.53
CA TYR A 120 4.63 15.23 16.28
C TYR A 120 4.96 14.69 17.68
N ILE A 121 5.74 13.61 17.75
CA ILE A 121 6.15 13.00 19.03
C ILE A 121 6.92 14.00 19.90
N GLU A 122 7.84 14.75 19.30
CA GLU A 122 8.71 15.72 19.99
C GLU A 122 8.03 17.03 20.41
N SER A 123 6.77 17.21 20.01
CA SER A 123 5.96 18.34 20.46
C SER A 123 5.35 18.15 21.84
N PHE A 124 5.37 16.90 22.35
CA PHE A 124 4.82 16.57 23.66
C PHE A 124 5.90 16.55 24.74
N GLY A 125 5.58 17.16 25.88
CA GLY A 125 6.36 17.07 27.11
C GLY A 125 7.74 17.70 27.01
N GLU A 126 8.46 17.66 28.13
CA GLU A 126 9.85 18.11 28.20
C GLU A 126 10.84 16.94 28.09
N ILE A 127 10.42 15.73 28.48
CA ILE A 127 11.24 14.52 28.44
C ILE A 127 10.98 13.78 27.12
N ASN A 128 11.70 14.19 26.07
CA ASN A 128 11.55 13.63 24.74
C ASN A 128 12.89 13.65 23.96
N SER A 129 12.86 13.13 22.73
CA SER A 129 14.02 13.08 21.84
C SER A 129 14.36 14.41 21.15
N LYS A 130 13.59 15.50 21.37
CA LYS A 130 13.83 16.81 20.73
C LYS A 130 15.22 17.34 21.05
N LYS A 131 15.68 17.14 22.29
CA LYS A 131 17.07 17.46 22.71
C LYS A 131 18.11 16.84 21.77
N CYS A 132 17.86 15.64 21.27
CA CYS A 132 18.75 14.93 20.37
C CYS A 132 18.54 15.32 18.91
N ASN A 133 17.31 15.13 18.42
CA ASN A 133 17.03 15.28 16.99
C ASN A 133 17.00 16.75 16.54
N TYR A 134 16.50 17.66 17.38
CA TYR A 134 16.33 19.08 17.05
C TYR A 134 17.49 19.95 17.53
N TYR A 135 18.10 19.61 18.68
CA TYR A 135 19.20 20.39 19.26
C TYR A 135 20.58 19.72 19.16
N GLY A 136 20.68 18.52 18.58
CA GLY A 136 21.96 17.84 18.34
C GLY A 136 22.63 17.27 19.59
N LEU A 137 21.93 17.17 20.72
CA LEU A 137 22.51 16.62 21.96
C LEU A 137 22.56 15.09 21.92
N LYS A 138 23.50 14.49 22.66
CA LYS A 138 23.61 13.04 22.74
C LYS A 138 22.42 12.44 23.51
N ASP A 139 21.86 11.36 22.97
CA ASP A 139 20.86 10.53 23.62
C ASP A 139 21.11 9.05 23.26
N GLU A 140 21.23 8.19 24.26
CA GLU A 140 21.56 6.78 24.05
C GLU A 140 20.35 5.93 23.64
N ILE A 141 19.14 6.43 23.91
CA ILE A 141 17.89 5.82 23.46
C ILE A 141 17.69 6.07 21.97
N VAL A 142 18.10 7.23 21.45
CA VAL A 142 17.90 7.57 20.04
C VAL A 142 18.91 6.83 19.14
N THR A 143 18.39 6.08 18.19
CA THR A 143 19.12 5.55 17.03
C THR A 143 18.66 6.33 15.80
N PRO A 144 19.49 7.18 15.18
CA PRO A 144 19.07 7.97 14.02
C PRO A 144 18.57 7.11 12.84
N HIS A 145 17.43 7.49 12.27
CA HIS A 145 16.91 6.86 11.05
C HIS A 145 17.80 7.17 9.84
N THR A 146 17.82 6.32 8.81
CA THR A 146 18.62 6.52 7.59
C THR A 146 18.32 7.86 6.92
N LEU A 147 17.05 8.23 6.75
CA LEU A 147 16.67 9.53 6.18
C LEU A 147 17.12 10.72 7.04
N TYR A 148 17.10 10.60 8.37
CA TYR A 148 17.64 11.63 9.25
C TYR A 148 19.16 11.74 9.09
N LYS A 149 19.87 10.61 8.99
CA LYS A 149 21.32 10.59 8.71
C LYS A 149 21.66 11.26 7.38
N ASN A 150 20.78 11.15 6.39
CA ASN A 150 20.97 11.77 5.07
C ASN A 150 20.80 13.29 5.07
N LEU A 151 20.31 13.91 6.15
CA LEU A 151 20.21 15.38 6.26
C LEU A 151 21.57 16.08 6.37
N GLY A 152 22.62 15.36 6.77
CA GLY A 152 23.93 15.96 7.02
C GLY A 152 24.98 14.99 7.54
N PHE A 153 26.25 15.34 7.34
CA PHE A 153 27.39 14.51 7.71
C PHE A 153 27.77 14.58 9.21
N SER A 154 27.32 15.60 9.94
CA SER A 154 27.51 15.77 11.39
C SER A 154 26.18 15.94 12.13
N ASP A 155 26.18 15.67 13.43
CA ASP A 155 24.98 15.84 14.29
C ASP A 155 24.42 17.26 14.23
N ASP A 156 25.28 18.28 14.29
CA ASP A 156 24.86 19.69 14.24
C ASP A 156 24.18 20.05 12.91
N VAL A 157 24.72 19.57 11.79
CA VAL A 157 24.13 19.83 10.46
C VAL A 157 22.79 19.13 10.32
N ARG A 158 22.68 17.89 10.81
CA ARG A 158 21.41 17.15 10.81
C ARG A 158 20.36 17.83 11.67
N ALA A 159 20.72 18.26 12.87
CA ALA A 159 19.82 18.97 13.78
C ALA A 159 19.33 20.29 13.18
N LEU A 160 20.23 21.07 12.55
CA LEU A 160 19.87 22.32 11.87
C LEU A 160 18.89 22.09 10.72
N LYS A 161 19.14 21.09 9.86
CA LYS A 161 18.24 20.73 8.76
C LYS A 161 16.91 20.16 9.22
N TYR A 162 16.94 19.32 10.25
CA TYR A 162 15.71 18.82 10.85
C TYR A 162 14.89 19.93 11.48
N LYS A 163 15.55 20.90 12.13
CA LYS A 163 14.92 22.10 12.66
C LYS A 163 14.24 22.93 11.56
N GLU A 164 14.90 23.18 10.44
CA GLU A 164 14.30 23.84 9.27
C GLU A 164 13.03 23.11 8.77
N ILE A 165 13.08 21.78 8.66
CA ILE A 165 11.92 20.96 8.27
C ILE A 165 10.79 21.11 9.29
N CYS A 166 11.12 21.04 10.59
CA CYS A 166 10.14 21.15 11.65
C CYS A 166 9.48 22.53 11.65
N ASP A 167 10.25 23.60 11.54
CA ASP A 167 9.74 24.97 11.63
C ASP A 167 8.79 25.29 10.44
N ASN A 168 8.96 24.63 9.30
CA ASN A 168 8.12 24.78 8.12
C ASN A 168 6.94 23.78 8.03
N LEU A 169 6.79 22.87 8.99
CA LEU A 169 5.73 21.85 8.91
C LEU A 169 4.35 22.42 9.24
N GLU A 170 3.42 22.28 8.30
CA GLU A 170 2.02 22.70 8.43
C GLU A 170 1.26 21.98 9.54
N LEU A 171 0.32 22.69 10.18
CA LEU A 171 -0.58 22.15 11.23
C LEU A 171 -1.46 21.00 10.73
N SER A 172 -1.88 21.03 9.46
CA SER A 172 -2.67 19.97 8.81
C SER A 172 -1.99 18.60 8.88
N ARG A 173 -0.66 18.57 8.71
CA ARG A 173 0.16 17.34 8.78
C ARG A 173 0.23 16.80 10.20
N PHE A 174 0.24 17.68 11.19
CA PHE A 174 0.23 17.31 12.60
C PHE A 174 -1.09 16.63 12.99
N GLU A 175 -2.23 17.20 12.58
CA GLU A 175 -3.55 16.61 12.80
C GLU A 175 -3.71 15.27 12.11
N PHE A 176 -3.15 15.13 10.90
CA PHE A 176 -3.11 13.88 10.18
C PHE A 176 -2.40 12.79 11.01
N VAL A 177 -1.15 13.01 11.45
CA VAL A 177 -0.40 12.03 12.25
C VAL A 177 -1.19 11.60 13.50
N LYS A 178 -1.75 12.57 14.24
CA LYS A 178 -2.58 12.31 15.42
C LYS A 178 -3.75 11.38 15.11
N GLU A 179 -4.51 11.71 14.06
CA GLU A 179 -5.67 10.91 13.65
C GLU A 179 -5.26 9.47 13.32
N ARG A 180 -4.15 9.30 12.60
CA ARG A 180 -3.65 7.99 12.15
C ARG A 180 -3.28 7.10 13.33
N ILE A 181 -2.50 7.59 14.30
CA ILE A 181 -2.14 6.79 15.48
C ILE A 181 -3.34 6.48 16.35
N GLU A 182 -4.25 7.43 16.56
CA GLU A 182 -5.44 7.24 17.38
C GLU A 182 -6.34 6.14 16.82
N LYS A 183 -6.51 6.13 15.50
CA LYS A 183 -7.32 5.16 14.77
C LYS A 183 -6.58 3.85 14.46
N GLN A 184 -5.28 3.76 14.76
CA GLN A 184 -4.38 2.66 14.40
C GLN A 184 -4.41 2.38 12.89
N LYS A 185 -4.18 3.45 12.11
CA LYS A 185 -4.13 3.44 10.65
C LYS A 185 -2.73 3.90 10.18
N PRO A 186 -2.19 3.45 9.04
CA PRO A 186 -0.85 3.83 8.60
C PRO A 186 -0.72 5.32 8.29
N THR A 187 0.31 6.00 8.77
CA THR A 187 0.66 7.36 8.35
C THR A 187 1.39 7.29 7.00
N ALA A 188 0.60 7.22 5.95
CA ALA A 188 1.07 6.97 4.59
C ALA A 188 0.07 7.50 3.56
N SER A 189 0.50 7.58 2.30
CA SER A 189 -0.39 7.86 1.17
C SER A 189 -1.37 6.71 0.92
N ASP A 190 -2.52 6.99 0.30
CA ASP A 190 -3.52 5.97 -0.04
C ASP A 190 -2.93 4.87 -0.95
N ALA A 191 -2.01 5.23 -1.85
CA ALA A 191 -1.31 4.29 -2.72
C ALA A 191 -0.42 3.33 -1.92
N TYR A 192 0.34 3.86 -0.96
CA TYR A 192 1.18 3.07 -0.08
C TYR A 192 0.35 2.18 0.85
N ILE A 193 -0.79 2.67 1.34
CA ILE A 193 -1.73 1.86 2.12
C ILE A 193 -2.27 0.71 1.28
N SER A 194 -2.73 0.99 0.06
CA SER A 194 -3.23 -0.03 -0.87
C SER A 194 -2.14 -1.08 -1.19
N HIS A 195 -0.90 -0.64 -1.33
CA HIS A 195 0.26 -1.50 -1.52
C HIS A 195 0.52 -2.40 -0.30
N ILE A 196 0.56 -1.83 0.91
CA ILE A 196 0.74 -2.61 2.15
C ILE A 196 -0.46 -3.53 2.41
N GLU A 197 -1.69 -3.11 2.11
CA GLU A 197 -2.89 -3.96 2.19
C GLU A 197 -2.78 -5.17 1.25
N THR A 198 -2.25 -4.95 0.05
CA THR A 198 -1.96 -6.02 -0.92
C THR A 198 -0.87 -6.95 -0.41
N LEU A 199 0.23 -6.40 0.13
CA LEU A 199 1.35 -7.19 0.68
C LEU A 199 0.96 -8.01 1.91
N VAL A 200 0.15 -7.43 2.80
CA VAL A 200 -0.24 -8.05 4.07
C VAL A 200 -1.48 -8.95 3.89
N GLY A 201 -2.18 -8.84 2.75
CA GLY A 201 -3.39 -9.60 2.46
C GLY A 201 -4.55 -9.30 3.42
N LYS A 202 -4.56 -8.10 4.00
CA LYS A 202 -5.57 -7.65 4.97
C LYS A 202 -5.93 -6.20 4.67
N ILE A 203 -7.22 -5.87 4.75
CA ILE A 203 -7.68 -4.47 4.73
C ILE A 203 -7.22 -3.81 6.03
N ILE A 204 -6.40 -2.78 5.91
CA ILE A 204 -5.83 -2.00 7.00
C ILE A 204 -6.72 -0.77 7.25
N GLU A 205 -7.34 -0.23 6.20
CA GLU A 205 -8.31 0.85 6.25
C GLU A 205 -9.71 0.43 5.81
N SER A 206 -10.55 0.07 6.79
CA SER A 206 -11.99 -0.04 6.53
C SER A 206 -12.62 1.37 6.52
N ASN A 207 -13.10 1.84 5.37
CA ASN A 207 -13.91 3.07 5.26
C ASN A 207 -15.35 2.91 5.78
N THR A 208 -15.62 1.89 6.61
CA THR A 208 -16.93 1.67 7.23
C THR A 208 -16.98 2.40 8.57
N THR A 209 -17.61 3.57 8.59
CA THR A 209 -18.10 4.17 9.83
C THR A 209 -19.06 3.18 10.51
N ARG A 210 -18.71 2.71 11.72
CA ARG A 210 -19.59 1.89 12.56
C ARG A 210 -20.80 2.73 13.01
N GLY A 211 -21.98 2.41 12.48
CA GLY A 211 -23.26 2.99 12.90
C GLY A 211 -24.40 2.67 11.93
N ARG A 212 -25.64 2.69 12.44
CA ARG A 212 -26.90 2.48 11.69
C ARG A 212 -26.88 3.26 10.36
N PRO A 213 -27.25 2.64 9.22
CA PRO A 213 -27.15 3.27 7.92
C PRO A 213 -27.90 4.59 7.90
N LYS A 214 -27.18 5.70 7.69
CA LYS A 214 -27.77 7.01 7.46
C LYS A 214 -28.01 7.20 5.97
N LYS A 215 -29.22 7.69 5.68
CA LYS A 215 -29.78 7.94 4.36
C LYS A 215 -28.89 8.92 3.57
N ASN A 216 -28.65 8.57 2.31
CA ASN A 216 -27.74 9.21 1.38
C ASN A 216 -27.89 10.74 1.31
N ILE A 217 -26.78 11.45 1.54
CA ILE A 217 -26.54 12.78 0.97
C ILE A 217 -25.20 12.70 0.24
N LYS A 218 -25.26 12.98 -1.06
CA LYS A 218 -24.17 12.92 -2.05
C LYS A 218 -22.97 13.76 -1.60
N ASN A 219 -21.77 13.22 -1.75
CA ASN A 219 -20.58 13.97 -2.13
C ASN A 219 -19.58 13.01 -2.81
N ASP A 220 -19.11 13.43 -3.98
CA ASP A 220 -18.27 12.71 -4.94
C ASP A 220 -17.08 11.98 -4.30
N LYS A 221 -17.17 10.64 -4.24
CA LYS A 221 -16.00 9.77 -4.22
C LYS A 221 -15.91 9.16 -5.60
N ARG A 222 -14.78 9.33 -6.28
CA ARG A 222 -14.41 8.44 -7.39
C ARG A 222 -14.25 7.05 -6.78
N GLU A 223 -15.31 6.26 -6.87
CA GLU A 223 -15.31 4.85 -6.50
C GLU A 223 -14.24 4.15 -7.33
N ASN A 224 -13.16 3.68 -6.71
CA ASN A 224 -12.38 2.59 -7.29
C ASN A 224 -13.27 1.35 -7.20
N LYS A 225 -14.05 1.14 -8.26
CA LYS A 225 -14.97 0.01 -8.36
C LYS A 225 -14.14 -1.26 -8.49
N LYS A 226 -14.41 -2.26 -7.64
CA LYS A 226 -13.55 -3.43 -7.44
C LYS A 226 -13.92 -4.58 -8.37
N MET A 227 -12.91 -5.20 -9.00
CA MET A 227 -13.03 -6.42 -9.80
C MET A 227 -13.45 -7.66 -8.98
N TYR A 228 -13.01 -7.73 -7.71
CA TYR A 228 -13.26 -8.84 -6.79
C TYR A 228 -14.20 -8.41 -5.66
N LYS A 229 -15.12 -9.29 -5.26
CA LYS A 229 -16.11 -9.02 -4.19
C LYS A 229 -15.70 -9.61 -2.84
N ASN A 230 -15.35 -10.89 -2.81
CA ASN A 230 -15.05 -11.65 -1.60
C ASN A 230 -13.82 -12.57 -1.80
N LEU A 231 -12.62 -12.00 -1.67
CA LEU A 231 -11.37 -12.78 -1.80
C LEU A 231 -11.09 -13.60 -0.53
N VAL A 232 -11.03 -14.92 -0.68
CA VAL A 232 -10.65 -15.87 0.37
C VAL A 232 -9.60 -16.85 -0.14
N VAL A 233 -8.82 -17.46 0.76
CA VAL A 233 -7.86 -18.51 0.38
C VAL A 233 -8.63 -19.75 -0.09
N LEU A 234 -8.19 -20.33 -1.21
CA LEU A 234 -8.72 -21.60 -1.69
C LEU A 234 -8.30 -22.73 -0.73
N ASP A 235 -9.22 -23.09 0.14
CA ASP A 235 -9.10 -24.19 1.11
C ASP A 235 -9.66 -25.51 0.53
N LYS A 236 -8.85 -26.59 0.60
CA LYS A 236 -9.18 -27.92 0.07
C LYS A 236 -10.35 -28.60 0.80
N THR A 237 -10.59 -28.31 2.08
CA THR A 237 -11.68 -28.92 2.84
C THR A 237 -12.98 -28.14 2.65
N LYS A 238 -12.92 -26.80 2.74
CA LYS A 238 -14.08 -25.93 2.59
C LYS A 238 -14.62 -25.92 1.17
N HIS A 239 -13.74 -25.91 0.16
CA HIS A 239 -14.11 -25.76 -1.24
C HIS A 239 -14.02 -27.08 -2.03
N LYS A 240 -14.04 -28.23 -1.35
CA LYS A 240 -13.92 -29.56 -1.98
C LYS A 240 -14.94 -29.80 -3.09
N ASP A 241 -16.17 -29.32 -2.91
CA ASP A 241 -17.29 -29.51 -3.85
C ASP A 241 -17.42 -28.34 -4.84
N LEU A 242 -16.47 -27.38 -4.80
CA LEU A 242 -16.54 -26.18 -5.62
C LEU A 242 -16.11 -26.50 -7.06
N LYS A 243 -16.94 -26.06 -8.00
CA LYS A 243 -16.73 -26.16 -9.43
C LYS A 243 -16.69 -24.77 -10.04
N VAL A 244 -15.96 -24.61 -11.14
CA VAL A 244 -15.85 -23.35 -11.89
C VAL A 244 -16.42 -23.50 -13.29
N LYS A 245 -17.31 -22.58 -13.65
CA LYS A 245 -17.88 -22.45 -15.00
C LYS A 245 -16.91 -21.68 -15.90
N GLY A 246 -17.00 -21.91 -17.20
CA GLY A 246 -16.31 -21.08 -18.18
C GLY A 246 -16.75 -19.62 -18.08
N MET A 247 -15.82 -18.69 -18.28
CA MET A 247 -16.11 -17.26 -18.25
C MET A 247 -16.97 -16.88 -19.46
N SER A 248 -18.27 -16.68 -19.22
CA SER A 248 -19.25 -16.30 -20.25
C SER A 248 -19.27 -14.80 -20.53
N ASP A 249 -18.94 -13.98 -19.54
CA ASP A 249 -19.01 -12.53 -19.59
C ASP A 249 -17.97 -11.89 -18.66
N LEU A 250 -17.79 -10.58 -18.82
CA LEU A 250 -16.85 -9.73 -18.11
C LEU A 250 -17.57 -8.67 -17.28
N PHE A 251 -18.83 -8.88 -16.86
CA PHE A 251 -19.55 -7.87 -16.09
C PHE A 251 -18.88 -7.52 -14.76
N PHE A 252 -18.03 -8.41 -14.22
CA PHE A 252 -17.19 -8.13 -13.06
C PHE A 252 -16.20 -6.97 -13.29
N ALA A 253 -15.89 -6.65 -14.54
CA ALA A 253 -14.92 -5.62 -14.94
C ALA A 253 -15.55 -4.37 -15.57
N LYS A 254 -16.89 -4.33 -15.72
CA LYS A 254 -17.64 -3.21 -16.36
C LYS A 254 -17.38 -1.83 -15.75
N ASP A 255 -16.87 -1.85 -14.54
CA ASP A 255 -16.75 -0.73 -13.64
C ASP A 255 -15.28 -0.29 -13.46
N LEU A 256 -14.33 -1.00 -14.09
CA LEU A 256 -12.92 -0.64 -14.09
C LEU A 256 -12.66 0.55 -15.03
N ASN A 257 -11.86 1.50 -14.55
CA ASN A 257 -11.48 2.69 -15.32
C ASN A 257 -10.27 2.44 -16.25
N PHE A 258 -9.45 1.46 -15.90
CA PHE A 258 -8.28 1.04 -16.66
C PHE A 258 -8.01 -0.43 -16.39
N ILE A 259 -7.31 -1.08 -17.32
CA ILE A 259 -6.90 -2.48 -17.22
C ILE A 259 -5.38 -2.56 -17.08
N PRO A 260 -4.83 -3.09 -15.98
CA PRO A 260 -3.40 -3.38 -15.88
C PRO A 260 -2.94 -4.31 -17.01
N MET A 261 -1.78 -3.99 -17.59
CA MET A 261 -1.25 -4.68 -18.76
C MET A 261 0.06 -5.38 -18.43
N ILE A 262 0.24 -6.57 -19.01
CA ILE A 262 1.54 -7.23 -19.07
C ILE A 262 2.31 -6.73 -20.31
N ALA A 263 3.62 -6.50 -20.20
CA ALA A 263 4.45 -6.01 -21.31
C ALA A 263 4.31 -6.87 -22.58
N GLY A 264 4.29 -8.20 -22.43
CA GLY A 264 4.19 -9.17 -23.52
C GLY A 264 2.83 -9.19 -24.26
N GLU A 265 1.80 -8.52 -23.75
CA GLU A 265 0.50 -8.39 -24.44
C GLU A 265 0.21 -6.96 -24.93
N VAL A 266 1.13 -6.01 -24.72
CA VAL A 266 0.91 -4.61 -25.11
C VAL A 266 0.72 -4.47 -26.61
N GLU A 267 1.47 -5.20 -27.45
CA GLU A 267 1.30 -5.13 -28.91
C GLU A 267 -0.09 -5.58 -29.39
N LEU A 268 -0.72 -6.53 -28.68
CA LEU A 268 -2.06 -6.99 -29.01
C LEU A 268 -3.12 -5.97 -28.61
N VAL A 269 -2.96 -5.35 -27.43
CA VAL A 269 -3.94 -4.41 -26.87
C VAL A 269 -3.79 -3.00 -27.44
N SER A 270 -2.57 -2.59 -27.79
CA SER A 270 -2.26 -1.28 -28.38
C SER A 270 -2.89 -1.05 -29.75
N LYS A 271 -3.41 -2.11 -30.38
CA LYS A 271 -4.18 -2.01 -31.64
C LYS A 271 -5.55 -1.37 -31.46
N SER A 272 -6.08 -1.37 -30.24
CA SER A 272 -7.46 -1.01 -29.99
C SER A 272 -7.69 -0.12 -28.78
N PHE A 273 -6.73 -0.05 -27.85
CA PHE A 273 -6.81 0.82 -26.67
C PHE A 273 -5.51 1.57 -26.45
N PRO A 274 -5.55 2.81 -25.94
CA PRO A 274 -4.35 3.49 -25.46
C PRO A 274 -3.75 2.70 -24.30
N VAL A 275 -2.51 2.29 -24.45
CA VAL A 275 -1.71 1.68 -23.39
C VAL A 275 -0.72 2.73 -22.93
N VAL A 276 -0.75 3.11 -21.67
CA VAL A 276 0.04 4.20 -21.08
C VAL A 276 0.70 3.75 -19.78
N PHE A 277 1.56 4.58 -19.21
CA PHE A 277 2.13 4.35 -17.90
C PHE A 277 1.25 5.01 -16.83
N SER A 278 1.03 4.37 -15.69
CA SER A 278 0.37 5.01 -14.55
C SER A 278 1.32 6.02 -13.90
N GLY A 279 0.80 7.16 -13.46
CA GLY A 279 1.53 8.09 -12.60
C GLY A 279 1.71 7.56 -11.17
N GLY A 280 2.53 8.26 -10.39
CA GLY A 280 2.84 7.92 -8.99
C GLY A 280 4.21 7.24 -8.82
N GLU A 281 4.54 6.89 -7.58
CA GLU A 281 5.87 6.36 -7.21
C GLU A 281 6.19 4.97 -7.81
N ASN A 282 5.17 4.20 -8.20
CA ASN A 282 5.32 2.87 -8.80
C ASN A 282 4.57 2.81 -10.15
N PRO A 283 5.22 3.24 -11.25
CA PRO A 283 4.61 3.24 -12.56
C PRO A 283 4.39 1.81 -13.06
N SER A 284 3.24 1.58 -13.69
CA SER A 284 2.85 0.32 -14.32
C SER A 284 2.25 0.59 -15.70
N LEU A 285 2.21 -0.42 -16.56
CA LEU A 285 1.46 -0.33 -17.82
C LEU A 285 -0.03 -0.53 -17.57
N ILE A 286 -0.85 0.34 -18.16
CA ILE A 286 -2.31 0.27 -18.09
C ILE A 286 -2.91 0.56 -19.47
N ALA A 287 -3.99 -0.12 -19.82
CA ALA A 287 -4.85 0.24 -20.93
C ALA A 287 -5.95 1.17 -20.41
N ILE A 288 -6.09 2.35 -21.04
CA ILE A 288 -7.22 3.24 -20.80
C ILE A 288 -8.44 2.65 -21.51
N THR A 289 -9.44 2.28 -20.73
CA THR A 289 -10.70 1.70 -21.24
C THR A 289 -11.92 2.50 -20.82
N SER A 290 -11.74 3.65 -20.17
CA SER A 290 -12.81 4.53 -19.72
C SER A 290 -12.44 5.99 -19.96
N LEU A 291 -13.48 6.81 -20.20
CA LEU A 291 -13.39 8.27 -20.29
C LEU A 291 -14.15 8.95 -19.13
N GLY A 292 -13.93 8.43 -17.90
CA GLY A 292 -14.57 8.94 -16.69
C GLY A 292 -15.90 8.25 -16.33
N GLY A 293 -16.22 7.13 -16.98
CA GLY A 293 -17.39 6.29 -16.74
C GLY A 293 -17.01 4.82 -16.51
N GLY A 294 -17.87 3.89 -16.92
CA GLY A 294 -17.55 2.46 -16.92
C GLY A 294 -16.53 2.08 -18.00
N CYS A 295 -16.12 0.81 -17.98
CA CYS A 295 -15.25 0.23 -18.98
C CYS A 295 -15.98 0.17 -20.34
N LEU A 296 -15.53 0.99 -21.29
CA LEU A 296 -16.03 1.05 -22.66
C LEU A 296 -15.65 -0.17 -23.49
N ALA A 297 -14.66 -0.94 -23.04
CA ALA A 297 -14.18 -2.14 -23.72
C ALA A 297 -15.10 -3.37 -23.52
N ILE A 298 -16.20 -3.23 -22.78
CA ILE A 298 -17.19 -4.28 -22.53
C ILE A 298 -18.54 -3.83 -23.07
N ASN A 299 -19.15 -4.63 -23.95
CA ASN A 299 -20.46 -4.32 -24.52
C ASN A 299 -21.63 -4.66 -23.56
N SER A 300 -22.86 -4.37 -23.98
CA SER A 300 -24.08 -4.65 -23.20
C SER A 300 -24.31 -6.12 -22.88
N GLU A 301 -23.72 -7.04 -23.65
CA GLU A 301 -23.76 -8.49 -23.43
C GLU A 301 -22.64 -8.99 -22.50
N GLY A 302 -21.79 -8.07 -22.00
CA GLY A 302 -20.67 -8.41 -21.14
C GLY A 302 -19.47 -8.99 -21.90
N LYS A 303 -19.41 -8.87 -23.22
CA LYS A 303 -18.29 -9.33 -24.04
C LYS A 303 -17.24 -8.24 -24.20
N TRP A 304 -15.97 -8.65 -24.24
CA TRP A 304 -14.88 -7.78 -24.66
C TRP A 304 -15.07 -7.42 -26.14
N ILE A 305 -14.92 -6.15 -26.49
CA ILE A 305 -15.20 -5.67 -27.85
C ILE A 305 -14.09 -6.00 -28.87
N GLU A 306 -12.97 -6.55 -28.42
CA GLU A 306 -11.81 -6.92 -29.25
C GLU A 306 -11.52 -8.42 -29.18
N SER A 307 -10.65 -8.90 -30.08
CA SER A 307 -10.32 -10.33 -30.18
C SER A 307 -9.45 -10.84 -29.03
N TYR A 308 -8.59 -10.00 -28.45
CA TYR A 308 -7.72 -10.36 -27.36
C TYR A 308 -8.22 -9.79 -26.02
N VAL A 309 -8.50 -10.69 -25.06
CA VAL A 309 -8.86 -10.32 -23.69
C VAL A 309 -7.61 -10.26 -22.82
N PRO A 310 -7.29 -9.11 -22.20
CA PRO A 310 -6.12 -8.95 -21.33
C PRO A 310 -6.02 -10.03 -20.25
N SER A 311 -4.81 -10.51 -20.00
CA SER A 311 -4.51 -11.54 -19.00
C SER A 311 -4.99 -11.18 -17.59
N PHE A 312 -4.95 -9.89 -17.23
CA PHE A 312 -5.49 -9.36 -15.97
C PHE A 312 -6.98 -9.71 -15.77
N LEU A 313 -7.79 -9.68 -16.83
CA LEU A 313 -9.22 -10.03 -16.77
C LEU A 313 -9.43 -11.54 -16.72
N ARG A 314 -8.65 -12.29 -17.51
CA ARG A 314 -8.76 -13.76 -17.64
C ARG A 314 -8.42 -14.52 -16.36
N ARG A 315 -7.75 -13.89 -15.40
CA ARG A 315 -7.42 -14.50 -14.11
C ARG A 315 -8.64 -14.64 -13.18
N TYR A 316 -9.70 -13.85 -13.38
CA TYR A 316 -10.93 -13.96 -12.59
C TYR A 316 -11.56 -15.36 -12.78
N PRO A 317 -12.08 -16.03 -11.74
CA PRO A 317 -12.30 -15.55 -10.36
C PRO A 317 -11.14 -15.80 -9.40
N PHE A 318 -9.99 -16.21 -9.90
CA PHE A 318 -8.82 -16.52 -9.09
C PHE A 318 -7.90 -15.31 -8.90
N SER A 319 -7.05 -15.36 -7.89
CA SER A 319 -5.92 -14.45 -7.68
C SER A 319 -4.78 -15.21 -7.03
N LEU A 320 -3.56 -14.70 -7.18
CA LEU A 320 -2.37 -15.21 -6.49
C LEU A 320 -1.95 -14.19 -5.42
N ALA A 321 -1.51 -14.68 -4.27
CA ALA A 321 -0.89 -13.86 -3.22
C ALA A 321 0.26 -14.62 -2.59
N SER A 322 1.26 -13.93 -2.06
CA SER A 322 2.28 -14.55 -1.22
C SER A 322 1.75 -14.74 0.20
N THR A 323 2.20 -15.79 0.90
CA THR A 323 1.86 -15.99 2.32
C THR A 323 2.64 -15.01 3.21
N GLN A 324 2.08 -14.72 4.38
CA GLN A 324 2.72 -13.86 5.39
C GLN A 324 4.02 -14.48 5.93
N ASP A 325 4.14 -15.81 5.91
CA ASP A 325 5.26 -16.55 6.51
C ASP A 325 6.42 -16.79 5.52
N ASN A 326 6.15 -16.76 4.21
CA ASN A 326 7.17 -16.93 3.18
C ASN A 326 6.76 -16.22 1.88
N VAL A 327 7.49 -15.17 1.51
CA VAL A 327 7.23 -14.38 0.31
C VAL A 327 7.31 -15.21 -0.99
N ASN A 328 8.07 -16.31 -0.97
CA ASN A 328 8.18 -17.26 -2.09
C ASN A 328 7.06 -18.31 -2.10
N GLN A 329 6.30 -18.46 -1.02
CA GLN A 329 5.17 -19.36 -0.97
C GLN A 329 3.94 -18.62 -1.48
N LYS A 330 3.43 -19.07 -2.63
CA LYS A 330 2.23 -18.51 -3.25
C LYS A 330 0.99 -19.30 -2.82
N VAL A 331 -0.08 -18.60 -2.48
CA VAL A 331 -1.42 -19.14 -2.22
C VAL A 331 -2.39 -18.64 -3.27
N ILE A 332 -3.34 -19.52 -3.60
CA ILE A 332 -4.43 -19.21 -4.52
C ILE A 332 -5.57 -18.61 -3.69
N LEU A 333 -6.06 -17.48 -4.14
CA LEU A 333 -7.28 -16.86 -3.65
C LEU A 333 -8.38 -17.04 -4.68
N ILE A 334 -9.62 -17.07 -4.21
CA ILE A 334 -10.82 -17.09 -5.05
C ILE A 334 -11.78 -15.98 -4.61
N ASP A 335 -12.50 -15.39 -5.56
CA ASP A 335 -13.71 -14.63 -5.26
C ASP A 335 -14.84 -15.61 -4.94
N GLU A 336 -15.04 -15.92 -3.66
CA GLU A 336 -16.02 -16.94 -3.23
C GLU A 336 -17.46 -16.56 -3.63
N ASP A 337 -17.73 -15.26 -3.81
CA ASP A 337 -19.03 -14.75 -4.25
C ASP A 337 -19.15 -14.66 -5.79
N SER A 338 -18.19 -15.24 -6.52
CA SER A 338 -18.22 -15.23 -7.98
C SER A 338 -19.37 -16.07 -8.53
N ALA A 339 -20.11 -15.50 -9.47
CA ALA A 339 -21.12 -16.24 -10.24
C ALA A 339 -20.51 -17.36 -11.12
N LEU A 340 -19.18 -17.39 -11.28
CA LEU A 340 -18.47 -18.46 -11.98
C LEU A 340 -18.33 -19.71 -11.11
N PHE A 341 -18.43 -19.62 -9.79
CA PHE A 341 -18.41 -20.80 -8.93
C PHE A 341 -19.82 -21.40 -8.76
N SER A 342 -19.87 -22.73 -8.64
CA SER A 342 -21.08 -23.51 -8.40
C SER A 342 -20.72 -24.79 -7.64
N GLN A 343 -21.69 -25.42 -6.99
CA GLN A 343 -21.51 -26.76 -6.40
C GLN A 343 -21.96 -27.87 -7.37
N SER A 344 -22.80 -27.55 -8.36
CA SER A 344 -23.38 -28.52 -9.28
C SER A 344 -22.79 -28.45 -10.69
N GLU A 345 -22.50 -27.26 -11.19
CA GLU A 345 -22.17 -26.98 -12.60
C GLU A 345 -20.71 -26.58 -12.81
N GLY A 346 -20.15 -26.90 -13.98
CA GLY A 346 -18.78 -26.55 -14.34
C GLY A 346 -17.77 -27.64 -14.00
N SER A 347 -16.49 -27.30 -14.11
CA SER A 347 -15.38 -28.21 -13.87
C SER A 347 -14.97 -28.17 -12.39
N PRO A 348 -14.78 -29.32 -11.72
CA PRO A 348 -14.41 -29.34 -10.30
C PRO A 348 -13.01 -28.78 -10.06
N LEU A 349 -12.80 -28.11 -8.93
CA LEU A 349 -11.46 -27.65 -8.51
C LEU A 349 -10.65 -28.74 -7.82
N PHE A 350 -11.31 -29.68 -7.17
CA PHE A 350 -10.71 -30.84 -6.53
C PHE A 350 -11.30 -32.13 -7.10
N ASP A 351 -10.50 -33.17 -7.23
CA ASP A 351 -10.96 -34.49 -7.68
C ASP A 351 -11.68 -35.27 -6.56
N GLU A 352 -12.14 -36.49 -6.87
CA GLU A 352 -12.86 -37.35 -5.91
C GLU A 352 -12.01 -37.75 -4.69
N ASN A 353 -10.68 -37.68 -4.80
CA ASN A 353 -9.74 -37.95 -3.72
C ASN A 353 -9.42 -36.67 -2.92
N GLY A 354 -9.99 -35.53 -3.31
CA GLY A 354 -9.72 -34.21 -2.75
C GLY A 354 -8.41 -33.60 -3.23
N GLU A 355 -7.69 -34.21 -4.19
CA GLU A 355 -6.49 -33.63 -4.79
C GLU A 355 -6.82 -32.56 -5.83
N GLN A 356 -5.82 -31.78 -6.26
CA GLN A 356 -6.02 -30.72 -7.25
C GLN A 356 -6.50 -31.33 -8.57
N SER A 357 -7.59 -30.81 -9.13
CA SER A 357 -8.04 -31.22 -10.46
C SER A 357 -7.14 -30.62 -11.56
N GLU A 358 -7.24 -31.15 -12.78
CA GLU A 358 -6.59 -30.57 -13.96
C GLU A 358 -7.01 -29.10 -14.19
N THR A 359 -8.29 -28.78 -13.89
CA THR A 359 -8.80 -27.41 -14.00
C THR A 359 -8.08 -26.47 -13.03
N LEU A 360 -7.90 -26.90 -11.78
CA LEU A 360 -7.19 -26.11 -10.78
C LEU A 360 -5.70 -26.00 -11.11
N ALA A 361 -5.06 -27.07 -11.60
CA ALA A 361 -3.67 -27.06 -12.03
C ALA A 361 -3.42 -26.06 -13.18
N HIS A 362 -4.33 -25.99 -14.15
CA HIS A 362 -4.29 -25.00 -15.22
C HIS A 362 -4.46 -23.57 -14.70
N ALA A 363 -5.40 -23.34 -13.78
CA ALA A 363 -5.58 -22.03 -13.15
C ALA A 363 -4.32 -21.59 -12.39
N ILE A 364 -3.69 -22.49 -11.62
CA ILE A 364 -2.43 -22.23 -10.90
C ILE A 364 -1.32 -21.83 -11.88
N THR A 365 -1.13 -22.62 -12.94
CA THR A 365 -0.10 -22.39 -13.95
C THR A 365 -0.29 -21.02 -14.62
N PHE A 366 -1.53 -20.67 -14.96
CA PHE A 366 -1.86 -19.37 -15.53
C PHE A 366 -1.54 -18.22 -14.55
N LEU A 367 -1.95 -18.35 -13.29
CA LEU A 367 -1.71 -17.33 -12.26
C LEU A 367 -0.21 -17.11 -11.98
N GLN A 368 0.58 -18.18 -11.91
CA GLN A 368 2.02 -18.10 -11.73
C GLN A 368 2.70 -17.42 -12.92
N SER A 369 2.30 -17.78 -14.14
CA SER A 369 2.78 -17.14 -15.36
C SER A 369 2.43 -15.64 -15.37
N TYR A 370 1.18 -15.30 -15.02
CA TYR A 370 0.75 -13.91 -14.91
C TYR A 370 1.57 -13.12 -13.88
N ASP A 371 1.76 -13.65 -12.67
CA ASP A 371 2.52 -12.98 -11.60
C ASP A 371 3.99 -12.74 -11.99
N ASN A 372 4.64 -13.74 -12.57
CA ASN A 372 6.01 -13.63 -13.07
C ASN A 372 6.13 -12.54 -14.15
N ASN A 373 5.21 -12.55 -15.12
CA ASN A 373 5.20 -11.55 -16.18
C ASN A 373 4.86 -10.15 -15.66
N ASN A 374 4.06 -10.05 -14.59
CA ASN A 374 3.73 -8.78 -13.94
C ASN A 374 4.96 -8.17 -13.25
N ILE A 375 5.78 -8.98 -12.57
CA ILE A 375 7.06 -8.54 -11.98
C ILE A 375 7.99 -8.01 -13.06
N VAL A 376 8.15 -8.73 -14.17
CA VAL A 376 8.96 -8.28 -15.32
C VAL A 376 8.43 -6.95 -15.85
N THR A 377 7.12 -6.83 -16.00
CA THR A 377 6.46 -5.62 -16.49
C THR A 377 6.71 -4.41 -15.57
N GLN A 378 6.60 -4.60 -14.27
CA GLN A 378 6.89 -3.55 -13.27
C GLN A 378 8.34 -3.08 -13.34
N ASN A 379 9.29 -4.02 -13.48
CA ASN A 379 10.70 -3.68 -13.62
C ASN A 379 10.97 -2.86 -14.89
N VAL A 380 10.36 -3.24 -16.02
CA VAL A 380 10.48 -2.49 -17.28
C VAL A 380 9.83 -1.10 -17.16
N ALA A 381 8.62 -1.00 -16.59
CA ALA A 381 7.94 0.27 -16.40
C ALA A 381 8.73 1.22 -15.47
N LYS A 382 9.31 0.67 -14.40
CA LYS A 382 10.20 1.41 -13.50
C LYS A 382 11.45 1.89 -14.22
N LEU A 383 12.12 1.03 -14.99
CA LEU A 383 13.30 1.40 -15.78
C LEU A 383 13.02 2.55 -16.75
N ILE A 384 11.86 2.52 -17.44
CA ILE A 384 11.43 3.58 -18.36
C ILE A 384 11.11 4.88 -17.62
N SER A 385 10.50 4.78 -16.44
CA SER A 385 10.19 5.96 -15.62
C SER A 385 11.45 6.60 -15.04
N ASP A 386 12.37 5.79 -14.52
CA ASP A 386 13.60 6.26 -13.89
C ASP A 386 14.55 6.94 -14.89
N SER A 387 14.39 6.68 -16.20
CA SER A 387 15.16 7.39 -17.24
C SER A 387 14.69 8.83 -17.46
N GLY A 388 13.56 9.25 -16.88
CA GLY A 388 13.06 10.62 -16.95
C GLY A 388 12.40 11.00 -18.28
N ILE A 389 12.19 10.02 -19.18
CA ILE A 389 11.59 10.25 -20.50
C ILE A 389 10.05 10.31 -20.48
N LEU A 390 9.43 10.02 -19.33
CA LEU A 390 7.98 10.07 -19.17
C LEU A 390 7.51 11.49 -18.82
N GLU A 391 6.35 11.87 -19.35
CA GLU A 391 5.67 13.14 -19.07
C GLU A 391 4.19 12.91 -18.75
N GLU A 392 3.64 13.72 -17.84
CA GLU A 392 2.23 13.63 -17.47
C GLU A 392 1.32 14.15 -18.59
N ARG A 393 0.27 13.39 -18.87
CA ARG A 393 -0.75 13.72 -19.86
C ARG A 393 -2.14 13.56 -19.26
N GLU A 394 -3.10 14.21 -19.90
CA GLU A 394 -4.52 14.10 -19.58
C GLU A 394 -5.35 13.97 -20.86
N ILE A 395 -6.53 13.38 -20.75
CA ILE A 395 -7.55 13.36 -21.80
C ILE A 395 -8.65 14.32 -21.38
N SER A 396 -8.90 15.34 -22.19
CA SER A 396 -9.91 16.37 -21.94
C SER A 396 -10.77 16.62 -23.18
N VAL A 397 -11.96 17.18 -22.97
CA VAL A 397 -12.82 17.72 -24.02
C VAL A 397 -13.06 19.21 -23.79
N GLY A 398 -13.22 19.98 -24.87
CA GLY A 398 -13.33 21.45 -24.81
C GLY A 398 -12.00 22.17 -24.63
N GLU A 399 -12.02 23.49 -24.75
CA GLU A 399 -10.87 24.39 -24.62
C GLU A 399 -11.19 25.56 -23.67
N GLY A 400 -10.15 26.21 -23.14
CA GLY A 400 -10.32 27.38 -22.26
C GLY A 400 -11.13 27.07 -20.99
N GLU A 401 -12.11 27.93 -20.69
CA GLU A 401 -12.98 27.79 -19.50
C GLU A 401 -13.97 26.60 -19.59
N GLU A 402 -14.22 26.06 -20.80
CA GLU A 402 -15.10 24.91 -21.01
C GLU A 402 -14.37 23.56 -20.96
N LYS A 403 -13.05 23.58 -20.70
CA LYS A 403 -12.22 22.37 -20.66
C LYS A 403 -12.64 21.44 -19.52
N LYS A 404 -13.09 20.23 -19.88
CA LYS A 404 -13.43 19.16 -18.95
C LYS A 404 -12.41 18.03 -19.05
N VAL A 405 -11.66 17.79 -17.96
CA VAL A 405 -10.71 16.68 -17.84
C VAL A 405 -11.47 15.38 -17.56
N LEU A 406 -11.31 14.39 -18.44
CA LEU A 406 -11.96 13.07 -18.36
C LEU A 406 -11.06 12.04 -17.70
N VAL A 407 -9.77 12.02 -18.08
CA VAL A 407 -8.76 11.09 -17.55
C VAL A 407 -7.48 11.87 -17.25
N LYS A 408 -6.86 11.60 -16.10
CA LYS A 408 -5.60 12.22 -15.65
C LYS A 408 -4.75 11.23 -14.86
N GLY A 409 -3.50 11.59 -14.54
CA GLY A 409 -2.61 10.76 -13.72
C GLY A 409 -1.99 9.60 -14.47
N PHE A 410 -1.80 9.75 -15.78
CA PHE A 410 -1.03 8.82 -16.60
C PHE A 410 0.12 9.55 -17.28
N LEU A 411 1.14 8.77 -17.65
CA LEU A 411 2.38 9.24 -18.24
C LEU A 411 2.53 8.65 -19.66
N VAL A 412 3.18 9.43 -20.52
CA VAL A 412 3.48 9.08 -21.91
C VAL A 412 4.97 9.31 -22.16
N VAL A 413 5.58 8.51 -23.04
CA VAL A 413 6.96 8.72 -23.46
C VAL A 413 7.07 10.01 -24.29
N ASN A 414 7.95 10.91 -23.85
CA ASN A 414 8.38 12.05 -24.64
C ASN A 414 9.44 11.58 -25.66
N LYS A 415 9.18 11.76 -26.95
CA LYS A 415 10.05 11.30 -28.05
C LYS A 415 11.37 12.07 -28.12
N GLU A 416 11.38 13.37 -27.80
CA GLU A 416 12.62 14.14 -27.78
C GLU A 416 13.57 13.59 -26.71
N LYS A 417 13.08 13.44 -25.47
CA LYS A 417 13.86 12.87 -24.36
C LYS A 417 14.30 11.43 -24.61
N LEU A 418 13.50 10.62 -25.30
CA LEU A 418 13.88 9.27 -25.71
C LEU A 418 15.09 9.31 -26.66
N ASN A 419 15.09 10.21 -27.65
CA ASN A 419 16.17 10.35 -28.62
C ASN A 419 17.45 10.97 -28.01
N GLU A 420 17.34 11.64 -26.87
CA GLU A 420 18.47 12.21 -26.11
C GLU A 420 19.17 11.18 -25.21
N LEU A 421 18.61 9.97 -25.03
CA LEU A 421 19.26 8.91 -24.28
C LEU A 421 20.58 8.51 -24.96
N SER A 422 21.58 8.13 -24.15
CA SER A 422 22.88 7.68 -24.67
C SER A 422 22.74 6.42 -25.54
N ASP A 423 23.60 6.29 -26.55
CA ASP A 423 23.65 5.13 -27.46
C ASP A 423 23.72 3.78 -26.74
N ASP A 424 24.44 3.69 -25.63
CA ASP A 424 24.54 2.46 -24.83
C ASP A 424 23.19 2.03 -24.23
N VAL A 425 22.42 3.00 -23.73
CA VAL A 425 21.07 2.77 -23.19
C VAL A 425 20.14 2.37 -24.32
N LEU A 426 20.15 3.08 -25.44
CA LEU A 426 19.31 2.77 -26.61
C LEU A 426 19.64 1.38 -27.17
N ALA A 427 20.92 1.03 -27.35
CA ALA A 427 21.35 -0.28 -27.82
C ALA A 427 20.92 -1.40 -26.85
N SER A 428 21.05 -1.17 -25.54
CA SER A 428 20.56 -2.10 -24.51
C SER A 428 19.04 -2.27 -24.60
N TRP A 429 18.29 -1.18 -24.73
CA TRP A 429 16.83 -1.20 -24.79
C TRP A 429 16.30 -1.87 -26.07
N VAL A 430 16.98 -1.71 -27.20
CA VAL A 430 16.68 -2.46 -28.43
C VAL A 430 16.87 -3.96 -28.20
N ARG A 431 18.04 -4.37 -27.69
CA ARG A 431 18.36 -5.79 -27.47
C ARG A 431 17.43 -6.48 -26.48
N ASN A 432 16.93 -5.73 -25.48
CA ASN A 432 16.00 -6.23 -24.47
C ASN A 432 14.51 -6.03 -24.84
N GLY A 433 14.21 -5.54 -26.05
CA GLY A 433 12.83 -5.38 -26.54
C GLY A 433 12.03 -4.23 -25.92
N ILE A 434 12.67 -3.34 -25.16
CA ILE A 434 12.03 -2.17 -24.52
C ILE A 434 11.59 -1.15 -25.58
N ILE A 435 12.36 -0.97 -26.65
CA ILE A 435 11.99 -0.05 -27.73
C ILE A 435 10.68 -0.48 -28.40
N ASN A 436 10.48 -1.78 -28.67
CA ASN A 436 9.24 -2.29 -29.26
C ASN A 436 8.02 -2.00 -28.37
N LEU A 437 8.19 -2.12 -27.05
CA LEU A 437 7.16 -1.76 -26.07
C LEU A 437 6.83 -0.26 -26.12
N ILE A 438 7.86 0.59 -26.18
CA ILE A 438 7.70 2.05 -26.29
C ILE A 438 7.00 2.45 -27.59
N GLU A 439 7.37 1.83 -28.71
CA GLU A 439 6.72 2.06 -30.00
C GLU A 439 5.24 1.64 -29.97
N ALA A 440 4.94 0.47 -29.41
CA ALA A 440 3.56 0.01 -29.24
C ALA A 440 2.76 0.96 -28.34
N HIS A 441 3.35 1.44 -27.25
CA HIS A 441 2.77 2.49 -26.39
C HIS A 441 2.47 3.77 -27.17
N LEU A 442 3.45 4.33 -27.88
CA LEU A 442 3.29 5.58 -28.63
C LEU A 442 2.23 5.47 -29.72
N LYS A 443 2.22 4.35 -30.46
CA LYS A 443 1.21 4.08 -31.50
C LYS A 443 -0.19 3.91 -30.89
N SER A 444 -0.29 3.32 -29.70
CA SER A 444 -1.58 3.09 -29.04
C SER A 444 -2.36 4.37 -28.75
N LEU A 445 -1.67 5.51 -28.63
CA LEU A 445 -2.28 6.81 -28.32
C LEU A 445 -3.26 7.27 -29.40
N GLU A 446 -3.11 6.80 -30.65
CA GLU A 446 -4.07 7.04 -31.74
C GLU A 446 -5.46 6.48 -31.40
N ASN A 447 -5.55 5.47 -30.53
CA ASN A 447 -6.83 4.90 -30.09
C ASN A 447 -7.60 5.77 -29.09
N ILE A 448 -7.06 6.92 -28.64
CA ILE A 448 -7.82 7.85 -27.80
C ILE A 448 -9.09 8.28 -28.53
N GLN A 449 -9.00 8.57 -29.84
CA GLN A 449 -10.17 8.91 -30.64
C GLN A 449 -11.17 7.75 -30.74
N LYS A 450 -10.68 6.52 -30.92
CA LYS A 450 -11.50 5.30 -30.93
C LYS A 450 -12.29 5.12 -29.63
N LEU A 451 -11.74 5.48 -28.47
CA LEU A 451 -12.50 5.47 -27.19
C LEU A 451 -13.70 6.42 -27.21
N PHE A 452 -13.56 7.61 -27.80
CA PHE A 452 -14.68 8.55 -27.95
C PHE A 452 -15.75 8.00 -28.92
N GLU A 453 -15.35 7.35 -30.00
CA GLU A 453 -16.28 6.71 -30.93
C GLU A 453 -17.08 5.58 -30.26
N ILE A 454 -16.42 4.77 -29.42
CA ILE A 454 -17.09 3.72 -28.64
C ILE A 454 -18.09 4.34 -27.66
N LEU A 455 -17.68 5.38 -26.93
CA LEU A 455 -18.55 6.09 -25.99
C LEU A 455 -19.80 6.64 -26.69
N TYR A 456 -19.64 7.25 -27.87
CA TYR A 456 -20.75 7.80 -28.65
C TYR A 456 -21.71 6.71 -29.12
N LYS A 457 -21.18 5.58 -29.63
CA LYS A 457 -22.00 4.43 -30.07
C LYS A 457 -22.78 3.76 -28.94
N GLN A 458 -22.31 3.84 -27.70
CA GLN A 458 -23.03 3.29 -26.54
C GLN A 458 -24.13 4.22 -25.99
N GLN A 459 -24.20 5.47 -26.46
CA GLN A 459 -25.23 6.45 -26.07
C GLN A 459 -26.42 6.52 -27.04
N ILE A 460 -26.27 5.94 -28.23
CA ILE A 460 -27.31 5.73 -29.24
C ILE A 460 -27.95 4.37 -28.98
#